data_AF-A0A1V3L5P9-F1
#
_entry.id   AF-A0A1V3L5P9-F1
#
_cell.length_a   1.000
_cell.length_b   1.000
_cell.length_c   1.000
_cell.angle_alpha   90.00
_cell.angle_beta   90.00
_cell.angle_gamma   90.00
#
_symmetry.space_group_name_H-M   'P 1'
#
loop_
_entity.id
_entity.type
_entity.pdbx_description
1 polymer ?
#
loop_
_entity_poly.entity_id
_entity_poly.type
_entity_poly.pdbx_seq_one_letter_code
_entity_poly.pdbx_strand_id
1 'polypeptide(L)' 'MKKLTLILSAFFLISSPVLAKGKKAGSEQFSCEDSIPYCKQMKSCAQAKFYLKQCGVDRLDRDGDGVPCENVCKK' A
#
# COMPACT_ATOMS: atom_id res chain seq x y z
N MET A 1 -14.03 33.13 51.11
CA MET A 1 -15.15 32.43 50.44
C MET A 1 -14.53 31.68 49.27
N LYS A 2 -14.18 30.41 49.48
CA LYS A 2 -14.87 29.26 48.87
C LYS A 2 -14.66 29.24 47.35
N LYS A 3 -13.61 28.58 46.89
CA LYS A 3 -13.59 27.14 46.52
C LYS A 3 -14.23 26.93 45.14
N LEU A 4 -13.48 26.22 44.29
CA LEU A 4 -13.97 25.12 43.46
C LEU A 4 -14.65 25.48 42.13
N THR A 5 -13.94 25.14 41.04
CA THR A 5 -14.42 24.35 39.87
C THR A 5 -13.18 24.07 39.00
N LEU A 6 -12.22 23.26 39.47
CA LEU A 6 -12.02 21.88 39.00
C LEU A 6 -13.11 21.29 38.07
N ILE A 7 -12.62 20.74 36.95
CA ILE A 7 -13.17 19.68 36.07
C ILE A 7 -14.20 20.15 35.03
N LEU A 8 -13.88 20.01 33.73
CA LEU A 8 -14.54 19.07 32.78
C LEU A 8 -14.31 19.47 31.30
N SER A 9 -13.20 19.04 30.71
CA SER A 9 -13.15 18.56 29.30
C SER A 9 -11.73 18.09 28.98
N ALA A 10 -11.36 16.97 29.59
CA ALA A 10 -10.66 15.94 28.82
C ALA A 10 -11.51 15.60 27.58
N PHE A 11 -10.87 15.14 26.49
CA PHE A 11 -11.44 14.84 25.16
C PHE A 11 -11.40 15.98 24.13
N PHE A 12 -10.19 16.30 23.65
CA PHE A 12 -10.00 16.37 22.20
C PHE A 12 -8.84 15.44 21.82
N LEU A 13 -9.20 14.15 21.80
CA LEU A 13 -8.87 13.20 20.74
C LEU A 13 -7.50 13.38 20.08
N ILE A 14 -6.50 12.73 20.67
CA ILE A 14 -5.64 11.74 20.00
C ILE A 14 -5.51 11.98 18.48
N SER A 15 -4.78 13.01 18.06
CA SER A 15 -4.22 13.04 16.71
C SER A 15 -2.90 12.27 16.74
N SER A 16 -3.01 10.94 16.77
CA SER A 16 -1.87 10.10 16.40
C SER A 16 -1.59 10.36 14.92
N PRO A 17 -0.37 10.75 14.51
CA PRO A 17 0.02 10.54 13.13
C PRO A 17 0.05 9.02 12.96
N VAL A 18 -0.94 8.47 12.24
CA VAL A 18 -0.83 7.11 11.69
C VAL A 18 0.34 7.19 10.73
N LEU A 19 1.54 6.88 11.23
CA LEU A 19 2.68 6.54 10.43
C LEU A 19 2.29 5.23 9.75
N ALA A 20 1.58 5.35 8.63
CA ALA A 20 1.40 4.28 7.68
C ALA A 20 2.81 3.86 7.28
N LYS A 21 3.31 2.81 7.93
CA LYS A 21 4.57 2.16 7.63
C LYS A 21 4.35 1.45 6.30
N GLY A 22 4.28 2.23 5.22
CA GLY A 22 4.43 1.74 3.87
C GLY A 22 5.78 1.05 3.86
N LYS A 23 5.77 -0.27 3.89
CA LYS A 23 6.98 -1.07 3.78
C LYS A 23 7.68 -0.56 2.52
N LYS A 24 8.82 0.10 2.70
CA LYS A 24 9.78 0.36 1.62
C LYS A 24 10.11 -1.03 1.08
N ALA A 25 9.42 -1.44 0.03
CA ALA A 25 9.87 -2.51 -0.83
C ALA A 25 11.30 -2.12 -1.21
N GLY A 26 12.24 -3.05 -1.05
CA GLY A 26 13.62 -2.85 -1.45
C GLY A 26 13.65 -2.21 -2.83
N SER A 27 14.63 -1.34 -3.05
CA SER A 27 14.83 -0.61 -4.31
C SER A 27 15.22 -1.58 -5.43
N GLU A 28 14.28 -2.43 -5.82
CA GLU A 28 14.28 -3.17 -7.05
C GLU A 28 13.88 -2.16 -8.13
N GLN A 29 14.80 -1.90 -9.05
CA GLN A 29 14.55 -1.02 -10.18
C GLN A 29 13.87 -1.87 -11.26
N PHE A 30 12.64 -1.49 -11.62
CA PHE A 30 11.88 -2.12 -12.69
C PHE A 30 11.76 -1.15 -13.87
N SER A 31 11.73 -1.64 -15.11
CA SER A 31 11.52 -0.83 -16.30
C SER A 31 10.33 -1.36 -17.12
N CYS A 32 9.61 -0.49 -17.81
CA CYS A 32 8.54 -0.90 -18.73
C CYS A 32 9.07 -1.51 -20.04
N GLU A 33 10.36 -1.37 -20.32
CA GLU A 33 11.06 -2.00 -21.45
C GLU A 33 11.40 -3.47 -21.14
N ASP A 34 11.33 -3.88 -19.88
CA ASP A 34 11.53 -5.27 -19.48
C ASP A 34 10.42 -6.16 -20.03
N SER A 35 10.76 -7.42 -20.34
CA SER A 35 9.75 -8.42 -20.67
C SER A 35 8.86 -8.68 -19.45
N ILE A 36 7.59 -8.29 -19.54
CA ILE A 36 6.64 -8.45 -18.44
C ILE A 36 6.19 -9.92 -18.36
N PRO A 37 6.54 -10.67 -17.31
CA PRO A 37 6.19 -12.07 -17.20
C PRO A 37 4.68 -12.29 -17.00
N TYR A 38 4.23 -13.53 -17.14
CA TYR A 38 2.92 -13.94 -16.63
C TYR A 38 2.95 -14.04 -15.10
N CYS A 39 1.79 -13.97 -14.44
CA CYS A 39 1.71 -14.05 -12.99
C CYS A 39 2.35 -15.32 -12.40
N LYS A 40 2.35 -16.45 -13.14
CA LYS A 40 3.03 -17.70 -12.74
C LYS A 40 4.56 -17.58 -12.65
N GLN A 41 5.14 -16.59 -13.32
CA GLN A 41 6.59 -16.34 -13.39
C GLN A 41 7.00 -15.03 -12.70
N MET A 42 6.04 -14.31 -12.14
CA MET A 42 6.27 -13.02 -11.48
C MET A 42 7.00 -13.23 -10.16
N LYS A 43 8.11 -12.50 -9.95
CA LYS A 43 9.01 -12.73 -8.81
C LYS A 43 8.57 -12.00 -7.54
N SER A 44 7.90 -10.86 -7.67
CA SER A 44 7.50 -10.06 -6.53
C SER A 44 6.21 -9.28 -6.76
N CYS A 45 5.47 -9.05 -5.67
CA CYS A 45 4.28 -8.21 -5.70
C CYS A 45 4.63 -6.74 -6.01
N ALA A 46 5.84 -6.29 -5.63
CA ALA A 46 6.32 -4.94 -5.96
C ALA A 46 6.49 -4.78 -7.48
N GLN A 47 7.08 -5.77 -8.15
CA GLN A 47 7.22 -5.81 -9.60
C GLN A 47 5.85 -5.82 -10.30
N ALA A 48 4.93 -6.68 -9.84
CA ALA A 48 3.59 -6.75 -10.40
C ALA A 48 2.85 -5.40 -10.30
N LYS A 49 2.95 -4.75 -9.13
CA LYS A 49 2.37 -3.41 -8.89
C LYS A 49 3.01 -2.34 -9.76
N PHE A 50 4.32 -2.41 -9.99
CA PHE A 50 5.00 -1.49 -10.90
C PHE A 50 4.46 -1.65 -12.32
N TYR A 51 4.40 -2.86 -12.87
CA TYR A 51 3.90 -3.07 -14.23
C TYR A 51 2.43 -2.69 -14.40
N LEU A 52 1.58 -2.97 -13.41
CA LEU A 52 0.18 -2.50 -13.46
C LEU A 52 0.11 -0.97 -13.48
N LYS A 53 0.77 -0.30 -12.52
CA LYS A 53 0.56 1.15 -12.29
C LYS A 53 1.40 2.05 -13.18
N GLN A 54 2.62 1.65 -13.51
CA GLN A 54 3.57 2.49 -14.26
C GLN A 54 3.59 2.13 -15.74
N CYS A 55 3.37 0.86 -16.07
CA CYS A 55 3.41 0.39 -17.46
C CYS A 55 2.03 0.08 -18.05
N GLY A 56 0.94 0.24 -17.28
CA GLY A 56 -0.43 0.05 -17.75
C GLY A 56 -0.77 -1.39 -18.14
N VAL A 57 -0.16 -2.37 -17.47
CA VAL A 57 -0.33 -3.79 -17.82
C VAL A 57 -1.52 -4.39 -17.11
N ASP A 58 -2.72 -4.05 -17.57
CA ASP A 58 -3.99 -4.44 -16.93
C ASP A 58 -4.21 -5.96 -16.90
N ARG A 59 -3.59 -6.73 -17.82
CA ARG A 59 -3.68 -8.21 -17.82
C ARG A 59 -3.16 -8.87 -16.53
N LEU A 60 -2.45 -8.14 -15.68
CA LEU A 60 -1.97 -8.62 -14.39
C LEU A 60 -3.05 -8.52 -13.29
N ASP A 61 -4.08 -7.68 -13.46
CA ASP A 61 -5.19 -7.44 -12.54
C ASP A 61 -6.51 -7.73 -13.27
N ARG A 62 -6.89 -9.01 -13.33
CA ARG A 62 -7.97 -9.47 -14.22
C ARG A 62 -9.37 -9.13 -13.71
N ASP A 63 -9.53 -9.04 -12.40
CA ASP A 63 -10.78 -8.69 -11.72
C ASP A 63 -10.88 -7.19 -11.43
N GLY A 64 -9.79 -6.43 -11.58
CA GLY A 64 -9.80 -4.96 -11.61
C GLY A 64 -9.89 -4.35 -10.23
N ASP A 65 -9.39 -5.05 -9.21
CA ASP A 65 -9.47 -4.62 -7.82
C ASP A 65 -8.23 -3.85 -7.33
N GLY A 66 -7.27 -3.64 -8.24
CA GLY A 66 -6.02 -2.94 -8.01
C GLY A 66 -4.90 -3.81 -7.43
N VAL A 67 -5.11 -5.13 -7.27
CA VAL A 67 -4.12 -6.09 -6.79
C VAL A 67 -3.68 -7.03 -7.93
N PRO A 68 -2.56 -6.73 -8.61
CA PRO A 68 -2.10 -7.58 -9.69
C PRO A 68 -1.50 -8.88 -9.18
N CYS A 69 -1.68 -9.97 -9.93
CA CYS A 69 -1.10 -11.28 -9.68
C CYS A 69 -1.23 -11.73 -8.22
N GLU A 70 -2.47 -11.95 -7.77
CA GLU A 70 -2.86 -12.31 -6.39
C GLU A 70 -2.00 -13.43 -5.77
N ASN A 71 -1.60 -14.43 -6.55
CA ASN A 71 -0.70 -15.51 -6.10
C ASN A 71 0.64 -15.00 -5.54
N VAL A 72 1.15 -13.88 -6.06
CA VAL A 72 2.41 -13.25 -5.63
C VAL A 72 2.14 -12.14 -4.61
N CYS A 73 0.99 -11.45 -4.73
CA CYS A 73 0.57 -10.41 -3.79
C CYS A 73 -0.12 -10.93 -2.52
N LYS A 74 -0.38 -12.25 -2.42
CA LYS A 74 -1.02 -12.93 -1.28
C LYS A 74 -2.34 -12.26 -0.89
N LYS A 75 -3.21 -12.08 -1.89
CA LYS A 75 -4.59 -11.66 -1.69
C LYS A 75 -5.47 -12.85 -1.31
#